data_AF-A0A4Y2JZ81-F1
#
_entry.id   AF-A0A4Y2JZ81-F1
#
_cell.length_a   1.000
_cell.length_b   1.000
_cell.length_c   1.000
_cell.angle_alpha   90.00
_cell.angle_beta   90.00
_cell.angle_gamma   90.00
#
_symmetry.space_group_name_H-M   'P 1'
#
loop_
_entity.id
_entity.type
_entity.pdbx_description
1 polymer ?
#
loop_
_entity_poly.entity_id
_entity_poly.type
_entity_poly.pdbx_seq_one_letter_code
_entity_poly.pdbx_strand_id
1 'polypeptide(L)'
;MVCNTASIDCYFSNCENCPGIDERKEILEYGLQTVTFHHWVSVGRCNLKTLKKSADEFVDIFCRDLKVLLCHYFIAKQQSAFMANTKENLSESEVAVVCDFSENYSFVLLDEAQSYHWNSSSYCSSFCCVLYRGKHTSTL
;
A
#
# COMPACT_ATOMS: atom_id res chain seq x y z
N MET A 1 13.42 9.14 -11.02
CA MET A 1 13.16 7.73 -11.39
C MET A 1 12.19 7.66 -12.55
N VAL A 2 11.08 8.40 -12.48
CA VAL A 2 10.20 8.64 -13.62
C VAL A 2 10.63 9.90 -14.39
N CYS A 3 10.22 10.02 -15.65
CA CYS A 3 10.44 11.21 -16.47
C CYS A 3 9.76 12.47 -15.88
N ASN A 4 10.22 13.66 -16.27
CA ASN A 4 9.58 14.94 -15.89
C ASN A 4 8.11 14.98 -16.35
N THR A 5 7.85 14.54 -17.57
CA THR A 5 6.51 14.23 -18.08
C THR A 5 6.27 12.73 -17.93
N ALA A 6 5.95 12.30 -16.72
CA ALA A 6 5.76 10.88 -16.41
C ALA A 6 4.52 10.31 -17.13
N SER A 7 4.74 9.29 -17.97
CA SER A 7 3.68 8.44 -18.51
C SER A 7 3.33 7.32 -17.53
N ILE A 8 2.24 6.59 -17.82
CA ILE A 8 1.87 5.38 -17.07
C ILE A 8 3.04 4.39 -17.08
N ASP A 9 3.68 4.18 -18.23
CA ASP A 9 4.80 3.24 -18.39
C ASP A 9 5.98 3.54 -17.47
N CYS A 10 6.16 4.80 -17.07
CA CYS A 10 7.20 5.18 -16.11
C CYS A 10 6.99 4.54 -14.73
N TYR A 11 5.74 4.42 -14.29
CA TYR A 11 5.38 3.84 -12.99
C TYR A 11 5.35 2.30 -13.01
N PHE A 12 5.16 1.70 -14.18
CA PHE A 12 5.15 0.25 -14.38
C PHE A 12 6.51 -0.32 -14.84
N SER A 13 7.56 0.50 -14.85
CA SER A 13 8.91 0.11 -15.30
C SER A 13 8.98 -0.34 -16.77
N ASN A 14 8.09 0.16 -17.63
CA ASN A 14 8.02 -0.14 -19.07
C ASN A 14 8.50 1.03 -19.95
N CYS A 15 8.95 2.14 -19.34
CA CYS A 15 9.39 3.32 -20.08
C CYS A 15 10.85 3.21 -20.52
N GLU A 16 11.09 3.32 -21.83
CA GLU A 16 12.44 3.29 -22.43
C GLU A 16 13.26 4.57 -22.17
N ASN A 17 12.59 5.69 -21.88
CA ASN A 17 13.24 6.99 -21.70
C ASN A 17 13.51 7.33 -20.22
N CYS A 18 13.02 6.51 -19.29
CA CYS A 18 13.30 6.75 -17.88
C CYS A 18 14.78 6.45 -17.63
N PRO A 19 15.47 7.25 -16.79
CA PRO A 19 16.83 6.92 -16.32
C PRO A 19 16.87 5.67 -15.42
N GLY A 20 15.79 4.87 -15.40
CA GLY A 20 15.67 3.63 -14.66
C GLY A 20 15.83 3.73 -13.15
N ILE A 21 15.61 2.60 -12.51
CA ILE A 21 16.10 2.33 -11.16
C ILE A 21 17.48 1.66 -11.23
N ASP A 22 17.75 0.95 -12.33
CA ASP A 22 18.94 0.13 -12.50
C ASP A 22 20.20 0.96 -12.83
N GLU A 23 20.09 2.11 -13.51
CA GLU A 23 21.23 3.00 -13.78
C GLU A 23 21.76 3.71 -12.52
N ARG A 24 21.08 3.58 -11.38
CA ARG A 24 21.49 4.21 -10.11
C ARG A 24 22.13 3.25 -9.11
N LYS A 25 22.30 1.96 -9.46
CA LYS A 25 22.99 1.00 -8.58
C LYS A 25 24.37 1.50 -8.15
N GLU A 26 25.12 2.04 -9.11
CA GLU A 26 26.47 2.59 -8.90
C GLU A 26 26.52 3.76 -7.89
N ILE A 27 25.44 4.54 -7.75
CA ILE A 27 25.35 5.65 -6.78
C ILE A 27 25.16 5.12 -5.35
N LEU A 28 24.50 3.97 -5.20
CA LEU A 28 24.24 3.35 -3.90
C LEU A 28 25.38 2.45 -3.39
N GLU A 29 26.31 2.06 -4.27
CA GLU A 29 27.44 1.17 -3.95
C GLU A 29 28.62 1.87 -3.24
N TYR A 30 28.51 3.16 -2.91
CA TYR A 30 29.63 3.92 -2.37
C TYR A 30 30.01 3.51 -0.93
N GLY A 31 31.00 2.62 -0.82
CA GLY A 31 31.88 2.46 0.35
C GLY A 31 31.35 1.64 1.53
N LEU A 32 30.18 1.01 1.43
CA LEU A 32 29.63 0.16 2.49
C LEU A 32 29.85 -1.33 2.17
N GLN A 33 30.49 -2.08 3.06
CA GLN A 33 30.62 -3.53 2.89
C GLN A 33 29.34 -4.28 3.29
N THR A 34 28.66 -3.80 4.33
CA THR A 34 27.43 -4.40 4.84
C THR A 34 26.44 -3.35 5.29
N VAL A 35 25.17 -3.55 4.98
CA VAL A 35 24.05 -2.68 5.33
C VAL A 35 23.10 -3.45 6.26
N THR A 36 22.65 -2.79 7.33
CA THR A 36 21.64 -3.33 8.24
C THR A 36 20.37 -2.50 8.13
N PHE A 37 19.23 -3.14 7.87
CA PHE A 37 17.96 -2.47 7.60
C PHE A 37 16.76 -3.33 8.04
N HIS A 38 15.60 -2.69 8.23
CA HIS A 38 14.35 -3.40 8.49
C HIS A 38 13.60 -3.65 7.17
N HIS A 39 13.04 -4.84 7.01
CA HIS A 39 12.32 -5.24 5.80
C HIS A 39 11.16 -6.17 6.12
N TRP A 40 10.03 -5.94 5.46
CA TRP A 40 8.83 -6.75 5.59
C TRP A 40 8.96 -8.02 4.75
N VAL A 41 8.93 -9.19 5.40
CA VAL A 41 9.00 -10.49 4.72
C VAL A 41 7.66 -11.21 4.84
N SER A 42 7.05 -11.52 3.70
CA SER A 42 5.78 -12.23 3.60
C SER A 42 6.00 -13.73 3.36
N VAL A 43 6.29 -14.50 4.42
CA VAL A 43 6.23 -15.97 4.39
C VAL A 43 5.05 -16.41 5.24
N GLY A 44 3.88 -16.54 4.61
CA GLY A 44 2.61 -16.78 5.31
C GLY A 44 2.07 -15.52 5.99
N ARG A 45 2.66 -15.13 7.13
CA ARG A 45 2.38 -13.85 7.81
C ARG A 45 3.44 -12.81 7.46
N CYS A 46 3.03 -11.55 7.27
CA CYS A 46 3.95 -10.44 7.05
C CYS A 46 4.66 -10.09 8.37
N ASN A 47 5.99 -10.19 8.39
CA ASN A 47 6.80 -9.89 9.57
C ASN A 47 7.88 -8.89 9.24
N LEU A 48 8.05 -7.87 10.09
CA LEU A 48 9.18 -6.94 10.00
C LEU A 48 10.42 -7.63 10.57
N LYS A 49 11.45 -7.82 9.73
CA LYS A 49 12.72 -8.43 10.13
C LYS A 49 13.85 -7.44 9.98
N THR A 50 14.82 -7.50 10.89
CA THR A 50 16.11 -6.83 10.71
C THR A 50 17.01 -7.73 9.86
N LEU A 51 17.45 -7.23 8.72
CA LEU A 51 18.36 -7.91 7.81
C LEU A 51 19.72 -7.24 7.84
N LYS A 52 20.78 -8.04 7.73
CA LYS A 52 22.15 -7.59 7.50
C LYS A 52 22.63 -8.24 6.21
N LYS A 53 22.95 -7.43 5.20
CA LYS A 53 23.25 -7.85 3.83
C LYS A 53 24.47 -7.13 3.28
N SER A 54 25.09 -7.64 2.22
CA SER A 54 26.09 -6.86 1.49
C SER A 54 25.45 -5.60 0.87
N ALA A 55 26.27 -4.62 0.48
CA ALA A 55 25.74 -3.46 -0.26
C ALA A 55 25.05 -3.88 -1.55
N ASP A 56 25.64 -4.78 -2.34
CA ASP A 56 25.06 -5.26 -3.60
C ASP A 56 23.69 -5.92 -3.38
N GLU A 57 23.60 -6.83 -2.39
CA GLU A 57 22.33 -7.48 -2.04
C GLU A 57 21.28 -6.47 -1.57
N PHE A 58 21.70 -5.46 -0.80
CA PHE A 58 20.81 -4.40 -0.36
C PHE A 58 20.30 -3.56 -1.52
N VAL A 59 21.18 -3.17 -2.45
CA VAL A 59 20.83 -2.40 -3.64
C VAL A 59 19.82 -3.16 -4.50
N ASP A 60 20.02 -4.46 -4.71
CA ASP A 60 19.07 -5.29 -5.45
C ASP A 60 17.69 -5.35 -4.78
N ILE A 61 17.65 -5.55 -3.46
CA ILE A 61 16.39 -5.55 -2.69
C ILE A 61 15.71 -4.19 -2.79
N PHE A 62 16.47 -3.11 -2.58
CA PHE A 62 15.96 -1.74 -2.62
C PHE A 62 15.39 -1.41 -4.00
N CYS A 63 16.14 -1.68 -5.07
CA CYS A 63 15.71 -1.43 -6.45
C CYS A 63 14.44 -2.22 -6.80
N ARG A 64 14.36 -3.48 -6.39
CA ARG A 64 13.17 -4.32 -6.58
C ARG A 64 11.94 -3.73 -5.86
N ASP A 65 12.07 -3.42 -4.58
CA ASP A 65 10.95 -2.92 -3.77
C ASP A 65 10.49 -1.54 -4.24
N LEU A 66 11.43 -0.72 -4.73
CA LEU A 66 11.15 0.60 -5.28
C LEU A 66 10.33 0.52 -6.58
N LYS A 67 10.57 -0.48 -7.44
CA LYS A 67 9.74 -0.75 -8.62
C LYS A 67 8.30 -1.07 -8.21
N VAL A 68 8.12 -1.89 -7.17
CA VAL A 68 6.79 -2.23 -6.61
C VAL A 68 6.11 -0.98 -6.04
N LEU A 69 6.85 -0.16 -5.30
CA LEU A 69 6.33 1.06 -4.68
C LEU A 69 5.87 2.09 -5.72
N LEU A 70 6.61 2.28 -6.82
CA LEU A 70 6.22 3.20 -7.89
C LEU A 70 4.88 2.83 -8.52
N CYS A 71 4.68 1.53 -8.81
CA CYS A 71 3.43 1.02 -9.34
C CYS A 71 2.28 1.24 -8.34
N HIS A 72 2.49 0.86 -7.07
CA HIS A 72 1.50 1.06 -6.01
C HIS A 72 1.12 2.53 -5.85
N TYR A 73 2.11 3.43 -5.85
CA TYR A 73 1.88 4.88 -5.74
C TYR A 73 0.99 5.40 -6.87
N PHE A 74 1.24 4.99 -8.11
CA PHE A 74 0.41 5.39 -9.25
C PHE A 74 -1.02 4.89 -9.08
N ILE A 75 -1.21 3.60 -8.80
CA ILE A 75 -2.54 3.00 -8.62
C ILE A 75 -3.31 3.69 -7.51
N ALA A 76 -2.70 3.90 -6.34
CA ALA A 76 -3.31 4.56 -5.20
C ALA A 76 -3.76 5.99 -5.54
N LYS A 77 -2.93 6.73 -6.29
CA LYS A 77 -3.26 8.08 -6.76
C LYS A 77 -4.46 8.08 -7.72
N GLN A 78 -4.48 7.16 -8.68
CA GLN A 78 -5.59 7.03 -9.62
C GLN A 78 -6.90 6.61 -8.93
N GLN A 79 -6.83 5.65 -8.00
CA GLN A 79 -7.97 5.21 -7.20
C GLN A 79 -8.52 6.35 -6.34
N SER A 80 -7.64 7.13 -5.71
CA SER A 80 -8.04 8.29 -4.91
C SER A 80 -8.74 9.36 -5.76
N ALA A 81 -8.19 9.69 -6.93
CA ALA A 81 -8.80 10.65 -7.85
C ALA A 81 -10.16 10.18 -8.37
N PHE A 82 -10.26 8.90 -8.77
CA PHE A 82 -11.52 8.30 -9.20
C PHE A 82 -12.58 8.33 -8.10
N MET A 83 -12.19 7.99 -6.86
CA MET A 83 -13.08 8.01 -5.71
C MET A 83 -13.57 9.43 -5.39
N ALA A 84 -12.68 10.43 -5.42
CA ALA A 84 -13.06 11.83 -5.22
C ALA A 84 -14.07 12.29 -6.28
N ASN A 85 -13.78 12.04 -7.56
CA ASN A 85 -14.68 12.38 -8.66
C ASN A 85 -16.04 11.66 -8.54
N THR A 86 -16.04 10.38 -8.15
CA THR A 86 -17.28 9.62 -7.95
C THR A 86 -18.12 10.22 -6.82
N LYS A 87 -17.49 10.63 -5.72
CA LYS A 87 -18.18 11.28 -4.59
C LYS A 87 -18.75 12.65 -4.95
N GLU A 88 -18.06 13.41 -5.79
CA GLU A 88 -18.50 14.74 -6.23
C GLU A 88 -19.67 14.67 -7.22
N ASN A 89 -19.71 13.66 -8.08
CA ASN A 89 -20.72 13.51 -9.15
C ASN A 89 -21.85 12.51 -8.81
N LEU A 90 -21.97 12.13 -7.54
CA LEU A 90 -23.01 11.22 -7.05
C LEU A 90 -24.40 11.87 -7.18
N SER A 91 -25.31 11.23 -7.93
CA SER A 91 -26.69 11.71 -8.03
C SER A 91 -27.48 11.48 -6.73
N GLU A 92 -28.61 12.16 -6.57
CA GLU A 92 -29.43 12.06 -5.35
C GLU A 92 -30.06 10.67 -5.14
N SER A 93 -30.22 9.90 -6.22
CA SER A 93 -30.71 8.52 -6.20
C SER A 93 -29.62 7.47 -6.04
N GLU A 94 -28.35 7.88 -6.06
CA GLU A 94 -27.20 7.00 -5.95
C GLU A 94 -26.54 7.10 -4.58
N VAL A 95 -25.90 6.01 -4.17
CA VAL A 95 -25.10 5.91 -2.95
C VAL A 95 -23.80 5.21 -3.32
N ALA A 96 -22.67 5.77 -2.89
CA ALA A 96 -21.39 5.08 -2.95
C ALA A 96 -21.11 4.40 -1.60
N VAL A 97 -20.82 3.11 -1.66
CA VAL A 97 -20.38 2.31 -0.51
C VAL A 97 -18.89 2.07 -0.64
N VAL A 98 -18.11 2.61 0.29
CA VAL A 98 -16.67 2.36 0.36
C VAL A 98 -16.43 1.36 1.48
N CYS A 99 -15.97 0.17 1.11
CA CYS A 99 -15.61 -0.87 2.06
C CYS A 99 -14.10 -0.93 2.19
N ASP A 100 -13.60 -0.99 3.41
CA ASP A 100 -12.20 -1.26 3.72
C ASP A 100 -12.08 -2.42 4.71
N PHE A 101 -10.97 -3.14 4.66
CA PHE A 101 -10.65 -4.19 5.60
C PHE A 101 -9.97 -3.56 6.82
N SER A 102 -10.58 -3.69 8.00
CA SER A 102 -9.84 -3.39 9.23
C SER A 102 -8.89 -4.56 9.50
N GLU A 103 -7.64 -4.47 9.07
CA GLU A 103 -6.61 -5.40 9.54
C GLU A 103 -6.31 -5.08 11.02
N ASN A 104 -6.54 -6.08 11.89
CA ASN A 104 -6.14 -6.13 13.30
C ASN A 104 -7.13 -5.58 14.35
N TYR A 105 -8.38 -6.04 14.36
CA TYR A 105 -9.17 -5.99 15.58
C TYR A 105 -8.78 -7.13 16.52
N SER A 106 -8.02 -6.84 17.58
CA SER A 106 -7.84 -7.77 18.70
C SER A 106 -9.02 -7.61 19.66
N PHE A 107 -9.79 -8.67 19.89
CA PHE A 107 -10.86 -8.62 20.88
C PHE A 107 -10.30 -8.27 22.26
N VAL A 108 -10.77 -7.19 22.87
CA VAL A 108 -10.66 -7.01 24.32
C VAL A 108 -11.93 -7.63 24.90
N LEU A 109 -11.86 -8.90 25.30
CA LEU A 109 -12.98 -9.61 25.90
C LEU A 109 -13.09 -9.23 27.38
N LEU A 110 -14.24 -8.70 27.80
CA LEU A 110 -14.50 -8.23 29.17
C LEU A 110 -14.99 -9.34 30.12
N ASP A 111 -14.89 -10.62 29.74
CA ASP A 111 -15.21 -11.73 30.65
C ASP A 111 -14.43 -13.01 30.26
N GLU A 112 -13.51 -13.43 31.12
CA GLU A 112 -12.48 -14.45 30.82
C GLU A 112 -12.98 -15.90 30.95
N ALA A 113 -14.12 -16.14 31.61
CA ALA A 113 -14.53 -17.51 31.95
C ALA A 113 -15.17 -18.30 30.80
N GLN A 114 -15.96 -17.65 29.93
CA GLN A 114 -16.63 -18.33 28.79
C GLN A 114 -15.90 -18.15 27.45
N SER A 115 -14.98 -17.19 27.36
CA SER A 115 -14.22 -16.87 26.14
C SER A 115 -13.12 -17.88 25.81
N TYR A 116 -12.71 -18.70 26.78
CA TYR A 116 -11.66 -19.70 26.58
C TYR A 116 -12.00 -20.76 25.52
N HIS A 117 -13.28 -21.09 25.34
CA HIS A 117 -13.73 -22.04 24.32
C HIS A 117 -13.68 -21.49 22.89
N TRP A 118 -13.56 -20.17 22.71
CA TRP A 118 -13.47 -19.49 21.42
C TRP A 118 -12.08 -18.93 21.13
N ASN A 119 -11.12 -19.12 22.03
CA ASN A 119 -9.72 -18.71 21.87
C ASN A 119 -8.96 -19.67 20.94
N SER A 120 -9.45 -19.77 19.71
CA SER A 120 -8.60 -20.08 18.57
C SER A 120 -8.12 -18.75 18.01
N SER A 121 -6.89 -18.69 17.53
CA SER A 121 -6.18 -17.52 17.01
C SER A 121 -6.82 -16.94 15.74
N SER A 122 -8.08 -16.55 15.85
CA SER A 122 -8.97 -16.17 14.76
C SER A 122 -8.96 -14.66 14.68
N TYR A 123 -8.12 -14.14 13.79
CA TYR A 123 -8.18 -12.75 13.37
C TYR A 123 -9.57 -12.49 12.81
N CYS A 124 -10.34 -11.62 13.45
CA CYS A 124 -11.62 -11.17 12.92
C CYS A 124 -11.35 -10.01 11.96
N SER A 125 -11.48 -10.27 10.66
CA SER A 125 -11.51 -9.22 9.65
C SER A 125 -12.89 -8.54 9.71
N SER A 126 -12.96 -7.38 10.35
CA SER A 126 -14.16 -6.54 10.29
C SER A 126 -14.15 -5.71 9.01
N PHE A 127 -15.29 -5.65 8.33
CA PHE A 127 -15.49 -4.75 7.21
C PHE A 127 -15.95 -3.40 7.75
N CYS A 128 -15.16 -2.36 7.53
CA CYS A 128 -15.61 -1.00 7.77
C CYS A 128 -16.22 -0.46 6.48
N CYS A 129 -17.50 -0.07 6.52
CA CYS A 129 -18.20 0.48 5.37
C CYS A 129 -18.59 1.93 5.64
N VAL A 130 -18.22 2.84 4.74
CA VAL A 130 -18.63 4.25 4.77
C VAL A 130 -19.58 4.51 3.60
N LEU A 131 -20.73 5.12 3.91
CA LEU A 131 -21.77 5.45 2.94
C LEU A 131 -21.69 6.94 2.57
N TYR A 132 -21.68 7.22 1.27
CA TYR A 132 -21.77 8.58 0.72
C TYR A 132 -23.05 8.73 -0.09
N ARG A 133 -23.81 9.78 0.17
CA ARG A 133 -25.04 10.13 -0.56
C ARG A 133 -24.85 11.46 -1.28
N GLY A 134 -25.36 11.57 -2.51
CA GLY A 134 -25.39 12.82 -3.27
C GLY A 134 -26.08 13.94 -2.48
N LYS A 135 -25.56 15.17 -2.58
CA LYS A 135 -26.15 16.34 -1.90
C LYS A 135 -27.43 16.76 -2.61
N HIS A 136 -28.48 17.03 -1.85
CA HIS A 136 -29.70 17.64 -2.38
C HIS A 136 -29.45 19.13 -2.64
N THR A 137 -29.37 19.54 -3.89
CA THR A 137 -29.33 20.97 -4.24
C THR A 137 -30.75 21.46 -4.43
N SER A 138 -31.37 21.94 -3.35
CA SER A 138 -32.61 22.72 -3.45
C SER A 138 -32.27 24.06 -4.11
N THR A 139 -32.45 24.18 -5.43
CA THR A 139 -32.59 25.49 -6.07
C THR A 139 -33.92 26.10 -5.62
N LEU A 140 -33.83 27.06 -4.69
CA LEU A 140 -34.87 28.05 -4.41
C LEU A 140 -34.69 29.25 -5.33
#